data_AF-A0A5K1JZG2-F1
#
_entry.id   AF-A0A5K1JZG2-F1
#
_cell.length_a   1.000
_cell.length_b   1.000
_cell.length_c   1.000
_cell.angle_alpha   90.00
_cell.angle_beta   90.00
_cell.angle_gamma   90.00
#
_symmetry.space_group_name_H-M   'P 1'
#
loop_
_entity.id
_entity.type
_entity.pdbx_description
1 polymer ?
#
loop_
_entity_poly.entity_id
_entity_poly.type
_entity_poly.pdbx_seq_one_letter_code
_entity_poly.pdbx_strand_id
1 'polypeptide(L)'
;MRTLRSEEGDPIRITGCELQKGKLVKLRAQTVDFLDVSDPKAVLEQAFRNFSALTQGDIIEISYNTIVFGLLVMETKPGSEGISVLDTDLEVDLAAPVGHVEPERPKAAPQTTMASKLNIDLSSSTPGSSRPSSSMVGISYRKAEAASEGSKIFRTE
;
A
#
# COMPACT_ATOMS: atom_id res chain seq x y z
N MET A 1 -20.80 25.92 -10.60
CA MET A 1 -20.47 24.54 -11.01
C MET A 1 -18.96 24.32 -10.91
N ARG A 2 -18.44 23.82 -9.78
CA ARG A 2 -16.97 23.71 -9.58
C ARG A 2 -16.34 22.58 -10.40
N THR A 3 -16.99 21.41 -10.43
CA THR A 3 -16.51 20.24 -11.19
C THR A 3 -16.51 20.49 -12.70
N LEU A 4 -17.58 21.08 -13.23
CA LEU A 4 -17.70 21.40 -14.67
C LEU A 4 -16.97 22.69 -15.08
N ARG A 5 -16.45 23.47 -14.12
CA ARG A 5 -15.77 24.76 -14.34
C ARG A 5 -16.58 25.76 -15.18
N SER A 6 -17.90 25.70 -15.11
CA SER A 6 -18.81 26.59 -15.82
C SER A 6 -19.30 27.76 -14.96
N GLU A 7 -19.53 28.89 -15.63
CA GLU A 7 -20.11 30.12 -15.07
C GLU A 7 -21.61 30.22 -15.37
N GLU A 8 -22.29 31.20 -14.76
CA GLU A 8 -23.72 31.43 -14.97
C GLU A 8 -24.00 31.82 -16.43
N GLY A 9 -24.88 31.07 -17.10
CA GLY A 9 -25.27 31.31 -18.51
C GLY A 9 -24.52 30.46 -19.54
N ASP A 10 -23.58 29.62 -19.13
CA ASP A 10 -22.85 28.71 -20.04
C ASP A 10 -23.77 27.56 -20.54
N PRO A 11 -23.85 27.29 -21.86
CA PRO A 11 -24.68 26.22 -22.40
C PRO A 11 -24.14 24.82 -22.05
N ILE A 12 -24.98 24.00 -21.42
CA ILE A 12 -24.64 22.62 -21.06
C ILE A 12 -25.39 21.64 -21.95
N ARG A 13 -24.64 20.72 -22.57
CA ARG A 13 -25.23 19.63 -23.37
C ARG A 13 -25.61 18.47 -22.46
N ILE A 14 -26.91 18.18 -22.40
CA ILE A 14 -27.44 17.02 -21.70
C ILE A 14 -27.67 15.91 -22.74
N THR A 15 -27.22 14.69 -22.45
CA THR A 15 -27.47 13.51 -23.29
C THR A 15 -27.86 12.36 -22.39
N GLY A 16 -28.92 11.63 -22.76
CA GLY A 16 -29.31 10.43 -22.03
C GLY A 16 -28.31 9.29 -22.30
N CYS A 17 -27.90 8.61 -21.24
CA CYS A 17 -27.05 7.42 -21.32
C CYS A 17 -27.62 6.36 -20.39
N GLU A 18 -27.60 5.10 -20.82
CA GLU A 18 -27.96 3.96 -19.98
C GLU A 18 -26.69 3.33 -19.42
N LEU A 19 -26.48 3.47 -18.11
CA LEU A 19 -25.28 2.98 -17.43
C LEU A 19 -25.53 1.60 -16.84
N GLN A 20 -24.55 0.72 -16.98
CA GLN A 20 -24.58 -0.60 -16.36
C GLN A 20 -24.48 -0.47 -14.83
N LYS A 21 -25.10 -1.42 -14.13
CA LYS A 21 -25.01 -1.52 -12.67
C LYS A 21 -23.57 -1.78 -12.26
N GLY A 22 -23.05 -0.95 -11.36
CA GLY A 22 -21.74 -1.15 -10.77
C GLY A 22 -21.68 -2.45 -9.97
N LYS A 23 -20.46 -2.97 -9.78
CA LYS A 23 -20.18 -4.06 -8.83
C LYS A 23 -19.10 -3.68 -7.84
N LEU A 24 -18.05 -3.03 -8.32
CA LEU A 24 -16.90 -2.63 -7.52
C LEU A 24 -16.50 -1.21 -7.89
N VAL A 25 -16.23 -0.41 -6.88
CA VAL A 25 -15.68 0.94 -7.04
C VAL A 25 -14.48 1.12 -6.11
N LYS A 26 -13.38 1.62 -6.67
CA LYS A 26 -12.21 2.06 -5.91
C LYS A 26 -12.31 3.54 -5.68
N LEU A 27 -12.39 3.93 -4.42
CA LEU A 27 -12.46 5.31 -3.99
C LEU A 27 -11.17 5.68 -3.27
N ARG A 28 -10.75 6.94 -3.43
CA ARG A 28 -9.63 7.51 -2.72
C ARG A 28 -10.08 8.77 -2.00
N ALA A 29 -9.97 8.80 -0.67
CA ALA A 29 -10.20 10.01 0.10
C ALA A 29 -9.11 11.06 -0.21
N GLN A 30 -9.51 12.33 -0.37
CA GLN A 30 -8.55 13.42 -0.54
C GLN A 30 -7.94 13.86 0.79
N THR A 31 -8.69 13.77 1.88
CA THR A 31 -8.24 14.15 3.22
C THR A 31 -8.13 12.94 4.14
N VAL A 32 -7.22 13.02 5.12
CA VAL A 32 -7.03 12.01 6.16
C VAL A 32 -8.17 11.99 7.17
N ASP A 33 -8.92 13.07 7.29
CA ASP A 33 -10.05 13.22 8.21
C ASP A 33 -11.14 12.16 8.01
N PHE A 34 -11.20 11.54 6.82
CA PHE A 34 -12.10 10.42 6.55
C PHE A 34 -11.73 9.15 7.35
N LEU A 35 -10.48 9.01 7.78
CA LEU A 35 -9.99 7.91 8.63
C LEU A 35 -10.45 8.03 10.09
N ASP A 36 -10.71 9.26 10.55
CA ASP A 36 -11.16 9.53 11.93
C ASP A 36 -12.67 9.29 12.10
N VAL A 37 -13.38 8.99 11.01
CA VAL A 37 -14.80 8.65 11.04
C VAL A 37 -14.98 7.27 11.68
N SER A 38 -15.83 7.17 12.69
CA SER A 38 -16.06 5.92 13.43
C SER A 38 -16.62 4.80 12.54
N ASP A 39 -17.53 5.13 11.62
CA ASP A 39 -18.20 4.18 10.74
C ASP A 39 -18.16 4.63 9.26
N PRO A 40 -17.01 4.49 8.56
CA PRO A 40 -16.85 4.99 7.20
C PRO A 40 -17.78 4.30 6.19
N LYS A 41 -18.12 3.02 6.42
CA LYS A 41 -19.02 2.25 5.55
C LYS A 41 -20.44 2.82 5.55
N ALA A 42 -20.99 3.13 6.73
CA ALA A 42 -22.35 3.65 6.86
C ALA A 42 -22.47 5.06 6.25
N VAL A 43 -21.45 5.89 6.40
CA VAL A 43 -21.40 7.23 5.78
C VAL A 43 -21.40 7.11 4.26
N LEU A 44 -20.63 6.18 3.70
CA LEU A 44 -20.61 5.94 2.26
C LEU A 44 -21.95 5.40 1.76
N GLU A 45 -22.57 4.44 2.45
CA GLU A 45 -23.89 3.91 2.08
C GLU A 45 -24.95 5.01 2.05
N GLN A 46 -24.98 5.87 3.07
CA GLN A 46 -25.92 6.98 3.14
C GLN A 46 -25.67 8.03 2.05
N ALA A 47 -24.40 8.30 1.76
CA ALA A 47 -24.03 9.28 0.74
C ALA A 47 -24.33 8.79 -0.68
N PHE A 48 -24.01 7.53 -1.00
CA PHE A 48 -24.28 6.94 -2.31
C PHE A 48 -25.77 6.86 -2.63
N ARG A 49 -26.64 6.86 -1.62
CA ARG A 49 -28.09 6.97 -1.82
C ARG A 49 -28.52 8.26 -2.54
N ASN A 50 -27.72 9.33 -2.41
CA ASN A 50 -28.00 10.61 -3.06
C ASN A 50 -27.42 10.69 -4.48
N PHE A 51 -26.59 9.73 -4.89
CA PHE A 51 -25.93 9.70 -6.19
C PHE A 51 -26.52 8.59 -7.06
N SER A 52 -26.94 8.92 -8.27
CA SER A 52 -27.47 7.94 -9.22
C SER A 52 -26.37 7.28 -10.06
N ALA A 53 -25.31 8.01 -10.36
CA ALA A 53 -24.22 7.58 -11.22
C ALA A 53 -22.87 8.04 -10.68
N LEU A 54 -21.84 7.23 -10.91
CA LEU A 54 -20.45 7.59 -10.65
C LEU A 54 -19.65 7.48 -11.94
N THR A 55 -18.80 8.49 -12.16
CA THR A 55 -17.91 8.58 -13.32
C THR A 55 -16.48 8.34 -12.85
N GLN A 56 -15.72 7.60 -13.65
CA GLN A 56 -14.31 7.36 -13.34
C GLN A 56 -13.52 8.68 -13.42
N GLY A 57 -12.68 8.94 -12.41
CA GLY A 57 -11.85 10.15 -12.32
C GLY A 57 -12.57 11.37 -11.76
N ASP A 58 -13.86 11.25 -11.40
CA ASP A 58 -14.61 12.36 -10.81
C ASP A 58 -14.40 12.45 -9.28
N ILE A 59 -14.60 13.66 -8.75
CA ILE A 59 -14.48 13.96 -7.32
C ILE A 59 -15.89 14.21 -6.78
N ILE A 60 -16.36 13.28 -5.95
CA ILE A 60 -17.63 13.40 -5.24
C ILE A 60 -17.41 14.02 -3.86
N GLU A 61 -18.33 14.90 -3.45
CA GLU A 61 -18.32 15.54 -2.14
C GLU A 61 -19.40 14.91 -1.26
N ILE A 62 -19.02 14.45 -0.06
CA ILE A 62 -19.92 13.84 0.92
C ILE A 62 -19.93 14.68 2.19
N SER A 63 -21.12 15.05 2.66
CA SER A 63 -21.28 15.79 3.92
C SER A 63 -21.52 14.84 5.09
N TYR A 64 -20.68 14.93 6.13
CA TYR A 64 -20.88 14.21 7.39
C TYR A 64 -20.56 15.12 8.58
N ASN A 65 -21.46 15.20 9.55
CA ASN A 65 -21.33 16.07 10.74
C ASN A 65 -20.95 17.53 10.42
N THR A 66 -21.50 18.09 9.34
CA THR A 66 -21.22 19.46 8.85
C THR A 66 -19.87 19.64 8.14
N ILE A 67 -19.06 18.58 8.05
CA ILE A 67 -17.79 18.58 7.31
C ILE A 67 -18.04 17.97 5.93
N VAL A 68 -17.47 18.58 4.89
CA VAL A 68 -17.54 18.07 3.52
C VAL A 68 -16.23 17.37 3.19
N PHE A 69 -16.32 16.10 2.84
CA PHE A 69 -15.20 15.26 2.43
C PHE A 69 -15.22 15.04 0.92
N GLY A 70 -14.07 15.24 0.28
CA GLY A 70 -13.89 14.93 -1.14
C GLY A 70 -13.35 13.51 -1.34
N LEU A 71 -14.02 12.72 -2.15
CA LEU A 71 -13.60 11.37 -2.55
C LEU A 71 -13.41 11.32 -4.06
N LEU A 72 -12.24 10.85 -4.49
CA LEU A 72 -11.91 10.66 -5.89
C LEU A 72 -12.26 9.22 -6.30
N VAL A 73 -13.02 9.07 -7.38
CA VAL A 73 -13.33 7.78 -7.98
C VAL A 73 -12.15 7.36 -8.86
N MET A 74 -11.38 6.34 -8.46
CA MET A 74 -10.22 5.90 -9.24
C MET A 74 -10.60 4.95 -10.37
N GLU A 75 -11.32 3.89 -10.03
CA GLU A 75 -11.70 2.84 -10.97
C GLU A 75 -13.09 2.30 -10.61
N THR A 76 -13.87 2.00 -11.65
CA THR A 76 -15.21 1.43 -11.53
C THR A 76 -15.30 0.15 -12.37
N LYS A 77 -16.02 -0.84 -11.85
CA LYS A 77 -16.35 -2.08 -12.58
C LYS A 77 -17.86 -2.24 -12.66
N PRO A 78 -18.42 -2.60 -13.83
CA PRO A 78 -17.75 -2.85 -15.12
C PRO A 78 -17.15 -1.59 -15.74
N GLY A 79 -16.08 -1.74 -16.54
CA GLY A 79 -15.21 -0.66 -17.04
C GLY A 79 -15.81 0.23 -18.12
N SER A 80 -16.99 0.78 -17.86
CA SER A 80 -17.63 1.84 -18.64
C SER A 80 -17.20 3.21 -18.09
N GLU A 81 -17.34 4.27 -18.90
CA GLU A 81 -17.05 5.66 -18.52
C GLU A 81 -17.78 6.09 -17.22
N GLY A 82 -18.92 5.45 -16.93
CA GLY A 82 -19.60 5.56 -15.65
C GLY A 82 -20.41 4.32 -15.31
N ILE A 83 -20.77 4.21 -14.03
CA ILE A 83 -21.61 3.14 -13.48
C ILE A 83 -22.86 3.73 -12.82
N SER A 84 -23.96 2.98 -12.88
CA SER A 84 -25.16 3.27 -12.11
C SER A 84 -25.06 2.63 -10.72
N VAL A 85 -25.41 3.39 -9.69
CA VAL A 85 -25.32 3.00 -8.26
C VAL A 85 -26.72 2.87 -7.62
N LEU A 86 -27.78 3.13 -8.38
CA LEU A 86 -29.15 3.08 -7.91
C LEU A 86 -29.56 1.66 -7.48
N ASP A 87 -29.93 1.51 -6.20
CA ASP A 87 -30.44 0.27 -5.60
C ASP A 87 -29.58 -0.96 -5.90
N THR A 88 -28.26 -0.79 -5.83
CA THR A 88 -27.29 -1.87 -6.05
C THR A 88 -26.28 -1.97 -4.92
N ASP A 89 -25.96 -3.21 -4.56
CA ASP A 89 -24.86 -3.51 -3.64
C ASP A 89 -23.53 -3.32 -4.38
N LEU A 90 -22.79 -2.27 -4.01
CA LEU A 90 -21.45 -2.02 -4.52
C LEU A 90 -20.39 -2.39 -3.49
N GLU A 91 -19.36 -3.11 -3.93
CA GLU A 91 -18.15 -3.27 -3.15
C GLU A 91 -17.31 -1.99 -3.26
N VAL A 92 -17.13 -1.32 -2.11
CA VAL A 92 -16.33 -0.10 -2.01
C VAL A 92 -14.96 -0.45 -1.46
N ASP A 93 -13.92 -0.25 -2.26
CA ASP A 93 -12.52 -0.40 -1.84
C ASP A 93 -11.95 0.99 -1.56
N LEU A 94 -11.48 1.19 -0.33
CA LEU A 94 -10.91 2.45 0.13
C LEU A 94 -9.40 2.42 -0.03
N ALA A 95 -8.92 3.08 -1.07
CA ALA A 95 -7.49 3.29 -1.25
C ALA A 95 -6.96 4.32 -0.24
N ALA A 96 -5.73 4.09 0.23
CA ALA A 96 -5.08 5.00 1.16
C ALA A 96 -5.04 6.45 0.61
N PRO A 97 -5.38 7.46 1.44
CA PRO A 97 -5.37 8.86 1.03
C PRO A 97 -3.96 9.33 0.62
N VAL A 98 -3.88 10.37 -0.21
CA VAL A 98 -2.60 10.99 -0.59
C VAL A 98 -1.95 11.58 0.66
N GLY A 99 -0.74 11.14 1.02
CA GLY A 99 0.03 11.77 2.08
C GLY A 99 0.04 11.07 3.44
N HIS A 100 -0.38 9.80 3.53
CA HIS A 100 -0.05 8.98 4.71
C HIS A 100 1.47 8.74 4.75
N VAL A 101 2.20 9.66 5.37
CA VAL A 101 3.53 9.36 5.91
C VAL A 101 3.23 8.46 7.09
N GLU A 102 3.42 7.16 6.90
CA GLU A 102 3.48 6.22 8.02
C GLU A 102 4.48 6.81 9.02
N PRO A 103 4.06 7.22 10.24
CA PRO A 103 5.04 7.62 11.24
C PRO A 103 5.93 6.40 11.42
N GLU A 104 7.19 6.49 11.01
CA GLU A 104 8.15 5.40 11.13
C GLU A 104 8.02 4.87 12.56
N ARG A 105 7.47 3.66 12.69
CA ARG A 105 7.41 2.96 13.96
C ARG A 105 8.85 3.00 14.47
N PRO A 106 9.17 3.71 15.59
CA PRO A 106 10.55 3.87 16.00
C PRO A 106 11.10 2.45 16.11
N LYS A 107 12.07 2.12 15.24
CA LYS A 107 12.72 0.81 15.22
C LYS A 107 13.06 0.52 16.67
N ALA A 108 12.44 -0.51 17.24
CA ALA A 108 12.67 -0.89 18.61
C ALA A 108 14.19 -0.89 18.81
N ALA A 109 14.68 -0.03 19.72
CA ALA A 109 16.10 0.07 19.99
C ALA A 109 16.61 -1.36 20.18
N PRO A 110 17.72 -1.76 19.51
CA PRO A 110 18.26 -3.10 19.67
C PRO A 110 18.43 -3.32 21.16
N GLN A 111 17.72 -4.32 21.69
CA GLN A 111 17.83 -4.67 23.10
C GLN A 111 19.31 -4.89 23.39
N THR A 112 19.85 -4.18 24.38
CA THR A 112 21.23 -4.37 24.81
C THR A 112 21.34 -5.77 25.40
N THR A 113 21.62 -6.77 24.57
CA THR A 113 21.90 -8.12 25.06
C THR A 113 23.12 -8.04 25.96
N MET A 114 23.06 -8.74 27.10
CA MET A 114 24.00 -8.70 28.22
C MET A 114 25.48 -8.90 27.85
N ALA A 115 25.79 -9.34 26.62
CA ALA A 115 27.12 -9.37 26.04
C ALA A 115 27.83 -8.00 26.07
N SER A 116 27.09 -6.91 25.86
CA SER A 116 27.64 -5.54 25.79
C SER A 116 27.91 -4.92 27.18
N LYS A 117 27.39 -5.53 28.26
CA LYS A 117 27.58 -5.07 29.64
C LYS A 117 28.77 -5.75 30.33
N LEU A 118 29.34 -6.79 29.74
CA LEU A 118 30.36 -7.62 30.38
C LEU A 118 31.76 -7.51 29.76
N ASN A 119 32.00 -6.62 28.79
CA ASN A 119 33.32 -6.38 28.17
C ASN A 119 34.14 -7.69 27.93
N ILE A 120 33.49 -8.74 27.40
CA ILE A 120 34.17 -10.02 27.17
C ILE A 120 34.85 -9.93 25.81
N ASP A 121 36.16 -9.72 25.83
CA ASP A 121 37.00 -9.85 24.65
C ASP A 121 37.12 -11.33 24.25
N LEU A 122 36.40 -11.73 23.20
CA LEU A 122 36.45 -13.10 22.66
C LEU A 122 37.73 -13.37 21.83
N SER A 123 38.67 -12.42 21.79
CA SER A 123 39.91 -12.51 21.01
C SER A 123 41.19 -12.58 21.85
N SER A 124 41.11 -12.48 23.18
CA SER A 124 42.28 -12.66 24.04
C SER A 124 42.51 -14.15 24.30
N SER A 125 43.39 -14.74 23.50
CA SER A 125 44.03 -16.02 23.81
C SER A 125 44.70 -15.95 25.19
N THR A 126 44.18 -16.69 26.16
CA THR A 126 44.78 -16.90 27.47
C THR A 126 46.08 -17.73 27.33
N PRO A 127 47.26 -17.22 27.74
CA PRO A 127 48.46 -18.04 27.88
C PRO A 127 48.33 -18.81 29.20
N GLY A 128 47.89 -20.06 29.12
CA GLY A 128 47.65 -20.87 30.31
C GLY A 128 47.52 -22.35 29.96
N SER A 129 48.56 -22.91 29.34
CA SER A 129 48.65 -24.34 29.08
C SER A 129 48.82 -25.11 30.39
N SER A 130 47.88 -25.99 30.72
CA SER A 130 48.15 -27.13 31.59
C SER A 130 47.16 -28.25 31.34
N ARG A 131 47.24 -28.87 30.16
CA ARG A 131 46.83 -30.26 29.94
C ARG A 131 47.79 -30.93 28.94
N PRO A 132 48.41 -32.07 29.29
CA PRO A 132 49.41 -32.72 28.45
C PRO A 132 48.80 -33.36 27.21
N SER A 133 49.62 -33.36 26.15
CA SER A 133 49.33 -33.87 24.81
C SER A 133 49.36 -35.40 24.74
N SER A 134 48.24 -36.00 24.30
CA SER A 134 48.13 -37.31 23.64
C SER A 134 46.68 -37.41 23.15
N SER A 135 46.30 -37.85 21.95
CA SER A 135 46.98 -38.47 20.82
C SER A 135 45.95 -38.60 19.70
N MET A 136 46.35 -38.31 18.46
CA MET A 136 45.96 -39.01 17.22
C MET A 136 44.54 -38.89 16.61
N VAL A 137 44.55 -38.61 15.29
CA VAL A 137 43.56 -38.97 14.24
C VAL A 137 42.21 -38.23 14.31
N GLY A 138 41.72 -37.51 13.31
CA GLY A 138 42.13 -37.32 11.93
C GLY A 138 41.01 -36.59 11.16
N ILE A 139 41.21 -36.50 9.84
CA ILE A 139 40.26 -36.08 8.80
C ILE A 139 40.24 -34.59 8.49
N SER A 140 41.12 -34.29 7.54
CA SER A 140 41.21 -33.11 6.71
C SER A 140 40.05 -33.04 5.72
N TYR A 141 39.40 -31.87 5.61
CA TYR A 141 38.63 -31.49 4.42
C TYR A 141 39.19 -30.18 3.89
N ARG A 142 39.88 -30.23 2.74
CA ARG A 142 40.30 -29.05 2.00
C ARG A 142 39.12 -28.50 1.22
N LYS A 143 38.83 -27.22 1.44
CA LYS A 143 38.00 -26.35 0.61
C LYS A 143 38.72 -26.12 -0.73
N ALA A 144 38.05 -26.44 -1.84
CA ALA A 144 38.52 -26.11 -3.19
C ALA A 144 37.89 -24.79 -3.63
N GLU A 145 38.73 -23.85 -4.07
CA GLU A 145 38.38 -22.51 -4.52
C GLU A 145 38.71 -22.36 -6.02
N ALA A 146 37.73 -21.84 -6.76
CA ALA A 146 37.74 -21.12 -8.03
C ALA A 146 38.65 -21.54 -9.21
N ALA A 147 38.01 -21.79 -10.35
CA ALA A 147 38.54 -21.44 -11.67
C ALA A 147 37.39 -20.88 -12.53
N SER A 148 37.56 -19.65 -12.99
CA SER A 148 36.67 -18.92 -13.90
C SER A 148 37.34 -18.78 -15.27
N GLU A 149 36.76 -19.38 -16.30
CA GLU A 149 36.93 -19.15 -17.73
C GLU A 149 35.83 -20.00 -18.39
N GLY A 150 35.03 -19.61 -19.36
CA GLY A 150 35.00 -18.52 -20.32
C GLY A 150 34.08 -18.98 -21.46
N SER A 151 33.79 -18.06 -22.37
CA SER A 151 33.25 -18.30 -23.72
C SER A 151 31.74 -18.33 -23.95
N LYS A 152 31.28 -17.19 -24.49
CA LYS A 152 30.26 -17.03 -25.54
C LYS A 152 30.19 -18.23 -26.49
N ILE A 153 28.98 -18.68 -26.79
CA ILE A 153 28.65 -19.26 -28.11
C ILE A 153 27.24 -18.79 -28.51
N PHE A 154 27.22 -17.98 -29.56
CA PHE A 154 26.06 -17.57 -30.37
C PHE A 154 25.56 -18.78 -31.16
N ARG A 155 24.24 -19.02 -31.20
CA ARG A 155 23.65 -19.94 -32.18
C ARG A 155 22.24 -19.47 -32.55
N THR A 156 22.13 -18.84 -33.71
CA THR A 156 20.90 -18.66 -34.47
C THR A 156 21.27 -18.67 -35.94
N GLU A 157 20.98 -19.79 -36.59
CA GLU A 157 20.34 -19.87 -37.91
C GLU A 157 19.27 -20.96 -37.81
#